data_AF-G5ACW5-F1
#
_entry.id   AF-G5ACW5-F1
#
_cell.length_a   1.000
_cell.length_b   1.000
_cell.length_c   1.000
_cell.angle_alpha   90.00
_cell.angle_beta   90.00
_cell.angle_gamma   90.00
#
_symmetry.space_group_name_H-M   'P 1'
#
loop_
_entity.id
_entity.type
_entity.pdbx_description
1 polymer ?
#
loop_
_entity_poly.entity_id
_entity_poly.type
_entity_poly.pdbx_seq_one_letter_code
_entity_poly.pdbx_strand_id
1 'polypeptide(L)'
;MEQKQKRPYRKAGPFHVEFHGLQACLRSDKCQVNIKTMLVSHAFALFDHLDEPERDFMRYCLNKCKITSRGFESAYNQLLDGLVKRLKMLEGAKNIGDDNPSIKTEMKSILDKLYEKNVFSASYYSQFKRLMKLS
;
A
#
# COMPACT_ATOMS: atom_id res chain seq x y z
N MET A 1 -7.78 38.87 37.66
CA MET A 1 -8.20 37.81 36.73
C MET A 1 -7.55 38.10 35.38
N GLU A 2 -6.41 37.48 35.08
CA GLU A 2 -5.71 37.69 33.82
C GLU A 2 -6.41 36.94 32.68
N GLN A 3 -6.87 37.69 31.69
CA GLN A 3 -7.41 37.14 30.46
C GLN A 3 -6.26 36.62 29.58
N LYS A 4 -6.15 35.29 29.44
CA LYS A 4 -5.26 34.65 28.46
C LYS A 4 -5.68 35.06 27.05
N GLN A 5 -4.89 35.92 26.40
CA GLN A 5 -5.02 36.22 24.98
C GLN A 5 -4.87 34.93 24.15
N LYS A 6 -5.93 34.54 23.44
CA LYS A 6 -5.88 33.49 22.41
C LYS A 6 -4.96 33.97 21.29
N ARG A 7 -3.87 33.23 21.04
CA ARG A 7 -2.94 33.51 19.93
C ARG A 7 -3.71 33.46 18.59
N PRO A 8 -3.52 34.44 17.68
CA PRO A 8 -4.17 34.42 16.38
C PRO A 8 -3.67 33.22 15.57
N TYR A 9 -4.62 32.42 15.08
CA TYR A 9 -4.39 31.31 14.16
C TYR A 9 -3.67 31.84 12.91
N ARG A 10 -2.37 31.55 12.76
CA ARG A 10 -1.59 32.01 11.61
C ARG A 10 -2.05 31.24 10.37
N LYS A 11 -2.54 32.01 9.39
CA LYS A 11 -2.88 31.60 8.03
C LYS A 11 -1.89 30.54 7.51
N ALA A 12 -2.46 29.47 6.93
CA ALA A 12 -1.85 28.63 5.93
C ALA A 12 -0.68 29.31 5.21
N GLY A 13 0.49 28.67 5.17
CA GLY A 13 1.61 29.16 4.35
C GLY A 13 1.16 29.41 2.90
N PRO A 14 1.77 30.38 2.19
CA PRO A 14 1.25 30.89 0.92
C PRO A 14 1.23 29.86 -0.21
N PHE A 15 1.88 28.71 -0.01
CA PHE A 15 1.95 27.63 -0.98
C PHE A 15 1.02 26.51 -0.52
N HIS A 16 -0.20 26.53 -1.02
CA HIS A 16 -1.16 25.46 -0.80
C HIS A 16 -0.89 24.32 -1.78
N VAL A 17 -0.78 23.10 -1.28
CA VAL A 17 -0.77 21.90 -2.11
C VAL A 17 -1.94 21.02 -1.71
N GLU A 18 -2.85 20.85 -2.65
CA GLU A 18 -3.99 19.96 -2.51
C GLU A 18 -3.67 18.64 -3.22
N PHE A 19 -3.74 17.54 -2.49
CA PHE A 19 -3.58 16.19 -2.98
C PHE A 19 -4.88 15.42 -2.75
N HIS A 20 -5.81 15.52 -3.71
CA HIS A 20 -7.07 14.76 -3.74
C HIS A 20 -7.77 14.63 -2.36
N GLY A 21 -7.99 15.77 -1.68
CA GLY A 21 -8.65 15.85 -0.37
C GLY A 21 -7.71 16.03 0.83
N LEU A 22 -6.41 15.76 0.68
CA LEU A 22 -5.37 16.10 1.65
C LEU A 22 -4.79 17.48 1.34
N GLN A 23 -4.89 18.40 2.28
CA GLN A 23 -4.39 19.77 2.14
C GLN A 23 -3.12 19.95 2.96
N ALA A 24 -2.02 20.33 2.29
CA ALA A 24 -0.77 20.70 2.92
C ALA A 24 -0.45 22.17 2.62
N CYS A 25 -0.25 22.96 3.67
CA CYS A 25 0.16 24.35 3.54
C CYS A 25 1.67 24.48 3.77
N LEU A 26 2.39 24.71 2.69
CA LEU A 26 3.84 24.83 2.66
C LEU A 26 4.28 26.29 2.88
N ARG A 27 5.45 26.43 3.52
CA ARG A 27 6.05 27.74 3.82
C ARG A 27 6.96 28.28 2.69
N SER A 28 7.33 27.45 1.70
CA SER A 28 8.12 27.87 0.52
C SER A 28 7.85 26.98 -0.70
N ASP A 29 8.13 27.45 -1.91
CA ASP A 29 8.03 26.71 -3.18
C ASP A 29 9.00 25.51 -3.25
N LYS A 30 10.22 25.67 -2.70
CA LYS A 30 11.23 24.62 -2.55
C LYS A 30 10.74 23.46 -1.69
N CYS A 31 9.69 23.64 -0.89
CA CYS A 31 9.11 22.57 -0.11
C CYS A 31 8.38 21.50 -0.96
N GLN A 32 8.03 21.75 -2.23
CA GLN A 32 7.49 20.70 -3.11
C GLN A 32 8.53 19.61 -3.38
N VAL A 33 9.78 20.00 -3.62
CA VAL A 33 10.91 19.05 -3.71
C VAL A 33 11.05 18.35 -2.36
N ASN A 34 10.97 19.07 -1.24
CA ASN A 34 11.05 18.46 0.09
C ASN A 34 9.90 17.49 0.39
N ILE A 35 8.66 17.69 -0.09
CA ILE A 35 7.59 16.70 0.06
C ILE A 35 7.98 15.41 -0.67
N LYS A 36 8.46 15.50 -1.91
CA LYS A 36 8.90 14.32 -2.67
C LYS A 36 10.07 13.63 -1.97
N THR A 37 11.07 14.39 -1.52
CA THR A 37 12.24 13.86 -0.81
C THR A 37 11.86 13.28 0.55
N MET A 38 10.91 13.88 1.27
CA MET A 38 10.39 13.40 2.55
C MET A 38 9.59 12.11 2.36
N LEU A 39 8.73 12.03 1.34
CA LEU A 39 8.00 10.82 0.99
C LEU A 39 8.97 9.69 0.62
N VAL A 40 10.00 9.95 -0.19
CA VAL A 40 11.00 8.94 -0.58
C VAL A 40 11.85 8.48 0.62
N SER A 41 12.31 9.41 1.48
CA SER A 41 13.14 9.08 2.64
C SER A 41 12.37 8.34 3.73
N HIS A 42 11.11 8.71 3.97
CA HIS A 42 10.26 8.04 4.95
C HIS A 42 9.71 6.71 4.42
N ALA A 43 9.37 6.62 3.13
CA ALA A 43 8.85 5.39 2.54
C ALA A 43 9.78 4.20 2.71
N PHE A 44 11.09 4.40 2.50
CA PHE A 44 12.05 3.29 2.64
C PHE A 44 12.38 2.99 4.10
N ALA A 45 12.72 4.01 4.90
CA ALA A 45 13.16 3.82 6.29
C ALA A 45 12.04 3.24 7.19
N LEU A 46 10.78 3.50 6.86
CA LEU A 46 9.65 3.06 7.65
C LEU A 46 8.97 1.80 7.12
N PHE A 47 9.34 1.25 5.96
CA PHE A 47 8.59 0.16 5.32
C PHE A 47 8.27 -1.00 6.27
N ASP A 48 9.25 -1.46 7.03
CA ASP A 48 9.10 -2.56 7.98
C ASP A 48 8.26 -2.19 9.21
N HIS A 49 8.18 -0.90 9.54
CA HIS A 49 7.37 -0.36 10.63
C HIS A 49 5.93 -0.03 10.20
N LEU A 50 5.67 0.05 8.89
CA LEU A 50 4.33 0.28 8.36
C LEU A 50 3.52 -1.02 8.41
N ASP A 51 2.25 -0.92 8.77
CA ASP A 51 1.30 -2.00 8.59
C ASP A 51 0.87 -2.14 7.10
N GLU A 52 0.09 -3.17 6.79
CA GLU A 52 -0.33 -3.42 5.40
C GLU A 52 -1.14 -2.26 4.79
N PRO A 53 -2.16 -1.69 5.47
CA PRO A 53 -2.87 -0.49 5.02
C PRO A 53 -1.95 0.72 4.76
N GLU A 54 -1.01 0.98 5.66
CA GLU A 54 -0.06 2.09 5.53
C GLU A 54 0.87 1.90 4.34
N ARG A 55 1.36 0.68 4.10
CA ARG A 55 2.15 0.35 2.90
C ARG A 55 1.33 0.56 1.63
N ASP A 56 0.08 0.14 1.60
CA ASP A 56 -0.79 0.34 0.44
C ASP A 56 -1.08 1.83 0.19
N PHE A 57 -1.32 2.61 1.24
CA PHE A 57 -1.48 4.05 1.17
C PHE A 57 -0.21 4.74 0.64
N MET A 58 0.97 4.35 1.13
CA MET A 58 2.25 4.87 0.64
C MET A 58 2.47 4.53 -0.84
N ARG A 59 2.15 3.30 -1.26
CA ARG A 59 2.20 2.92 -2.68
C ARG A 59 1.27 3.78 -3.53
N TYR A 60 0.05 4.01 -3.05
CA TYR A 60 -0.92 4.89 -3.71
C TYR A 60 -0.36 6.31 -3.85
N CYS A 61 0.18 6.90 -2.79
CA CYS A 61 0.79 8.23 -2.81
C CYS A 61 1.95 8.33 -3.80
N LEU A 62 2.87 7.36 -3.80
CA LEU A 62 4.01 7.32 -4.72
C LEU A 62 3.55 7.26 -6.18
N ASN A 63 2.59 6.36 -6.48
CA ASN A 63 2.02 6.22 -7.82
C ASN A 63 1.32 7.50 -8.29
N LYS A 64 0.47 8.09 -7.45
CA LYS A 64 -0.27 9.33 -7.79
C LYS A 64 0.66 10.52 -7.99
N CYS A 65 1.72 10.61 -7.20
CA CYS A 65 2.70 11.69 -7.31
C CYS A 65 3.74 11.45 -8.42
N LYS A 66 3.69 10.32 -9.11
CA LYS A 66 4.70 9.88 -10.10
C LYS A 66 6.12 9.90 -9.51
N ILE A 67 6.24 9.49 -8.25
CA ILE A 67 7.51 9.39 -7.53
C ILE A 67 7.95 7.95 -7.58
N THR A 68 9.14 7.72 -8.13
CA THR A 68 9.78 6.40 -8.08
C THR A 68 10.59 6.29 -6.80
N SER A 69 10.44 5.16 -6.10
CA SER A 69 11.24 4.85 -4.92
C SER A 69 11.67 3.40 -5.01
N ARG A 70 12.86 3.17 -5.59
CA ARG A 70 13.37 1.83 -5.87
C ARG A 70 13.39 0.94 -4.62
N GLY A 71 13.74 1.50 -3.47
CA GLY A 71 13.76 0.77 -2.20
C GLY A 71 12.36 0.32 -1.77
N PHE A 72 11.39 1.24 -1.78
CA PHE A 72 10.00 0.93 -1.44
C PHE A 72 9.39 -0.06 -2.43
N GLU A 73 9.57 0.16 -3.74
CA GLU A 73 9.08 -0.73 -4.80
C GLU A 73 9.65 -2.13 -4.66
N SER A 74 10.96 -2.26 -4.39
CA SER A 74 11.60 -3.54 -4.15
C SER A 74 11.02 -4.26 -2.93
N ALA A 75 10.88 -3.57 -1.80
CA ALA A 75 10.35 -4.16 -0.57
C ALA A 75 8.87 -4.56 -0.73
N TYR A 76 8.07 -3.71 -1.37
CA TYR A 76 6.67 -3.99 -1.67
C TYR A 76 6.51 -5.18 -2.62
N ASN A 77 7.32 -5.27 -3.68
CA ASN A 77 7.29 -6.40 -4.60
C ASN A 77 7.75 -7.70 -3.94
N GLN A 78 8.73 -7.66 -3.03
CA GLN A 78 9.13 -8.83 -2.25
C GLN A 78 7.98 -9.38 -1.40
N LEU A 79 7.16 -8.50 -0.80
CA LEU A 79 5.97 -8.90 -0.06
C LEU A 79 4.95 -9.59 -0.97
N LEU A 80 4.67 -9.02 -2.16
CA LEU A 80 3.79 -9.63 -3.14
C LEU A 80 4.32 -10.99 -3.63
N ASP A 81 5.61 -11.09 -3.91
CA ASP A 81 6.26 -12.33 -4.31
C ASP A 81 6.13 -13.42 -3.23
N GLY A 82 6.24 -13.05 -1.96
CA GLY A 82 6.00 -13.94 -0.83
C GLY A 82 4.58 -14.53 -0.84
N LEU A 83 3.57 -13.68 -1.08
CA LEU A 83 2.17 -14.10 -1.21
C LEU A 83 1.97 -15.01 -2.42
N VAL A 84 2.56 -14.69 -3.58
CA VAL A 84 2.48 -15.52 -4.79
C VAL A 84 3.12 -16.89 -4.56
N LYS A 85 4.29 -16.95 -3.92
CA LYS A 85 4.96 -18.21 -3.57
C LYS A 85 4.11 -19.05 -2.61
N ARG A 86 3.52 -18.42 -1.59
CA ARG A 86 2.62 -19.11 -0.65
C ARG A 86 1.39 -19.65 -1.36
N LEU A 87 0.78 -18.88 -2.25
CA LEU A 87 -0.37 -19.33 -3.05
C LEU A 87 -0.03 -20.56 -3.91
N LYS A 88 1.11 -20.55 -4.61
CA LYS A 88 1.57 -21.69 -5.41
C LYS A 88 1.84 -22.93 -4.57
N MET A 89 2.39 -22.76 -3.37
CA MET A 89 2.65 -23.87 -2.46
C MET A 89 1.34 -24.49 -1.96
N LEU A 90 0.33 -23.68 -1.61
CA LEU A 90 -0.99 -24.16 -1.21
C LEU A 90 -1.73 -24.86 -2.37
N GLU A 91 -1.62 -24.32 -3.59
CA GLU A 91 -2.09 -24.99 -4.80
C GLU A 91 -1.41 -26.36 -4.98
N GLY A 92 -0.09 -26.44 -4.80
CA GLY A 92 0.66 -27.70 -4.83
C GLY A 92 0.18 -28.70 -3.77
N ALA A 93 0.03 -28.27 -2.52
CA ALA A 93 -0.46 -29.10 -1.42
C ALA A 93 -1.85 -29.68 -1.71
N LYS A 94 -2.75 -28.86 -2.26
CA LYS A 94 -4.07 -29.32 -2.66
C LYS A 94 -4.01 -30.32 -3.82
N ASN A 95 -3.15 -30.09 -4.81
CA ASN A 95 -3.01 -30.98 -5.97
C ASN A 95 -2.44 -32.37 -5.61
N ILE A 96 -1.70 -32.49 -4.51
CA ILE A 96 -1.22 -33.78 -3.97
C ILE A 96 -2.23 -34.45 -3.03
N GLY A 97 -3.42 -33.87 -2.83
CA GLY A 97 -4.51 -34.46 -2.06
C GLY A 97 -4.65 -33.96 -0.62
N ASP A 98 -4.01 -32.85 -0.23
CA ASP A 98 -4.28 -32.23 1.07
C ASP A 98 -5.63 -31.48 1.04
N ASP A 99 -6.64 -32.12 1.62
CA ASP A 99 -8.03 -31.62 1.65
C ASP A 99 -8.35 -30.77 2.88
N ASN A 100 -7.34 -30.29 3.62
CA ASN A 100 -7.57 -29.45 4.79
C ASN A 100 -8.39 -28.19 4.42
N PRO A 101 -9.55 -27.95 5.06
CA PRO A 101 -10.38 -26.77 4.82
C PRO A 101 -9.62 -25.44 4.98
N SER A 102 -8.63 -25.39 5.87
CA SER A 102 -7.84 -24.18 6.10
C SER A 102 -7.03 -23.76 4.87
N ILE A 103 -6.61 -24.70 4.02
CA ILE A 103 -5.87 -24.42 2.78
C ILE A 103 -6.74 -23.63 1.82
N LYS A 104 -8.00 -24.03 1.63
CA LYS A 104 -8.93 -23.30 0.75
C LYS A 104 -9.19 -21.89 1.27
N THR A 105 -9.40 -21.73 2.59
CA THR A 105 -9.62 -20.42 3.20
C THR A 105 -8.40 -19.52 3.02
N GLU A 106 -7.19 -20.04 3.26
CA GLU A 106 -5.95 -19.28 3.08
C GLU A 106 -5.70 -18.92 1.61
N MET A 107 -5.87 -19.87 0.69
CA MET A 107 -5.76 -19.63 -0.75
C MET A 107 -6.70 -18.52 -1.22
N LYS A 108 -7.96 -18.55 -0.77
CA LYS A 108 -8.96 -17.53 -1.11
C LYS A 108 -8.52 -16.16 -0.59
N SER A 109 -8.12 -16.06 0.67
CA SER A 109 -7.67 -14.81 1.27
C SER A 109 -6.45 -14.22 0.54
N ILE A 110 -5.45 -15.04 0.21
CA ILE A 110 -4.26 -14.59 -0.53
C ILE A 110 -4.63 -14.17 -1.96
N LEU A 111 -5.47 -14.96 -2.63
CA LEU A 111 -5.92 -14.67 -4.00
C LEU A 111 -6.68 -13.33 -4.07
N ASP A 112 -7.61 -13.11 -3.14
CA ASP A 112 -8.40 -11.87 -3.05
C ASP A 112 -7.46 -10.67 -2.81
N LYS A 113 -6.52 -10.76 -1.87
CA LYS A 113 -5.53 -9.70 -1.62
C LYS A 113 -4.68 -9.38 -2.85
N LEU A 114 -4.17 -10.39 -3.56
CA LEU A 114 -3.36 -10.19 -4.75
C LEU A 114 -4.17 -9.56 -5.89
N TYR A 115 -5.45 -9.90 -5.99
CA TYR A 115 -6.36 -9.29 -6.96
C TYR A 115 -6.64 -7.82 -6.65
N GLU A 116 -6.95 -7.48 -5.39
CA GLU A 116 -7.16 -6.09 -4.94
C GLU A 116 -5.92 -5.21 -5.20
N LYS A 117 -4.72 -5.78 -5.04
CA LYS A 117 -3.44 -5.10 -5.31
C LYS A 117 -3.06 -5.05 -6.79
N ASN A 118 -3.97 -5.44 -7.70
CA ASN A 118 -3.79 -5.49 -9.15
C ASN A 118 -2.60 -6.35 -9.62
N VAL A 119 -2.26 -7.40 -8.87
CA VAL A 119 -1.19 -8.35 -9.26
C VAL A 119 -1.66 -9.27 -10.38
N PHE A 120 -2.96 -9.60 -10.40
CA PHE A 120 -3.55 -10.51 -11.37
C PHE A 120 -4.66 -9.83 -12.18
N SER A 121 -4.88 -10.32 -13.39
CA SER A 121 -6.06 -9.96 -14.18
C SER A 121 -7.33 -10.57 -13.60
N ALA A 122 -8.48 -9.94 -13.88
CA ALA A 122 -9.80 -10.48 -13.54
C ALA A 122 -10.04 -11.88 -14.13
N SER A 123 -9.47 -12.14 -15.32
CA SER A 123 -9.54 -13.46 -15.97
C SER A 123 -8.79 -14.53 -15.18
N TYR A 124 -7.56 -14.25 -14.75
CA TYR A 124 -6.76 -15.17 -13.93
C TYR A 124 -7.44 -15.44 -12.59
N TYR A 125 -7.88 -14.38 -11.90
CA TYR A 125 -8.60 -14.47 -10.64
C TYR A 125 -9.81 -15.40 -10.74
N SER A 126 -10.67 -15.19 -11.74
CA SER A 126 -11.88 -15.98 -11.93
C SER A 126 -11.59 -17.44 -12.27
N GLN A 127 -10.60 -17.69 -13.14
CA GLN A 127 -10.20 -19.03 -13.52
C GLN A 127 -9.63 -19.81 -12.33
N PHE A 128 -8.73 -19.19 -11.55
CA PHE A 128 -8.12 -19.79 -10.39
C PHE A 128 -9.18 -20.12 -9.32
N LYS A 129 -10.08 -19.17 -9.03
CA LYS A 129 -11.19 -19.36 -8.08
C LYS A 129 -12.07 -20.54 -8.44
N ARG A 130 -12.39 -20.70 -9.73
CA ARG A 130 -13.17 -21.83 -10.27
C ARG A 130 -12.42 -23.16 -10.16
N LEU A 131 -11.18 -23.23 -10.64
CA LEU A 131 -10.36 -24.45 -10.60
C LEU A 131 -10.17 -24.93 -9.16
N MET A 132 -9.95 -23.98 -8.25
CA MET A 132 -9.69 -24.28 -6.86
C MET A 132 -10.96 -24.38 -6.00
N LYS A 133 -12.16 -24.28 -6.59
CA LYS A 133 -13.44 -24.36 -5.86
C LYS A 133 -13.45 -23.44 -4.62
N LEU A 134 -12.92 -22.23 -4.79
CA LEU A 134 -12.81 -21.21 -3.74
C LEU A 134 -14.08 -20.36 -3.74
N SER A 135 -15.24 -21.00 -3.55
CA SER A 135 -16.53 -20.33 -3.43
C SER A 135 -16.64 -19.56 -2.12
#